data_AF-A0A412VJF2-F1
#
_entry.id   AF-A0A412VJF2-F1
#
_cell.length_a   1.000
_cell.length_b   1.000
_cell.length_c   1.000
_cell.angle_alpha   90.00
_cell.angle_beta   90.00
_cell.angle_gamma   90.00
#
_symmetry.space_group_name_H-M   'P 1'
#
loop_
_entity.id
_entity.type
_entity.pdbx_description
1 polymer ?
#
loop_
_entity_poly.entity_id
_entity_poly.type
_entity_poly.pdbx_seq_one_letter_code
_entity_poly.pdbx_strand_id
1 'polypeptide(L)'
;MGIQLPKTETEYLNALIDAAELGAQRALAKAGCLKPYLKLREAYRIYGEGTVDRWIEEGLVDEIKDGDRNSSVRIDRIQIEAVAKTCNRASYLSKD
;
A
#
# COMPACT_ATOMS: atom_id res chain seq x y z
N MET A 1 7.15 -1.51 14.84
CA MET A 1 5.75 -1.21 14.48
C MET A 1 4.83 -1.99 15.40
N GLY A 2 4.05 -1.32 16.26
CA GLY A 2 2.93 -1.97 16.94
C GLY A 2 1.76 -2.03 15.99
N ILE A 3 1.12 -3.18 15.84
CA ILE A 3 -0.14 -3.27 15.09
C ILE A 3 -1.16 -2.44 15.86
N GLN A 4 -1.62 -1.32 15.28
CA GLN A 4 -2.71 -0.56 15.88
C GLN A 4 -4.00 -1.32 15.61
N LEU A 5 -4.55 -1.91 16.66
CA LEU A 5 -5.84 -2.59 16.58
C LEU A 5 -6.97 -1.57 16.38
N PRO A 6 -8.02 -1.93 15.63
CA PRO A 6 -9.25 -1.17 15.59
C PRO A 6 -9.78 -0.92 17.01
N LYS A 7 -10.15 0.33 17.30
CA LYS A 7 -10.69 0.78 18.59
C LYS A 7 -12.21 0.89 18.57
N THR A 8 -12.82 0.95 17.39
CA THR A 8 -14.27 1.04 17.21
C THR A 8 -14.79 -0.07 16.29
N GLU A 9 -16.08 -0.37 16.40
CA GLU A 9 -16.76 -1.31 15.50
C GLU A 9 -16.63 -0.88 14.03
N THR A 10 -16.77 0.41 13.74
CA THR A 10 -16.59 0.96 12.40
C THR A 10 -15.18 0.73 11.88
N GLU A 11 -14.15 0.97 12.69
CA GLU A 11 -12.76 0.68 12.30
C GLU A 11 -12.53 -0.81 12.04
N TYR A 12 -13.16 -1.69 12.83
CA TYR A 12 -13.06 -3.13 12.66
C TYR A 12 -13.72 -3.60 11.36
N LEU A 13 -14.95 -3.16 11.09
CA LEU A 13 -15.66 -3.45 9.83
C LEU A 13 -14.86 -2.98 8.62
N ASN A 14 -14.32 -1.78 8.71
CA ASN A 14 -13.48 -1.19 7.67
C ASN A 14 -12.18 -2.00 7.44
N ALA A 15 -11.53 -2.49 8.50
CA ALA A 15 -10.36 -3.36 8.37
C ALA A 15 -10.70 -4.71 7.71
N LEU A 16 -11.88 -5.28 7.98
CA LEU A 16 -12.34 -6.52 7.33
C LEU A 16 -12.61 -6.31 5.83
N ILE A 17 -13.23 -5.19 5.46
CA ILE A 17 -13.47 -4.83 4.05
C ILE A 17 -12.13 -4.67 3.31
N ASP A 18 -11.18 -3.95 3.90
CA ASP A 18 -9.84 -3.78 3.33
C ASP A 18 -9.12 -5.11 3.15
N ALA A 19 -9.19 -5.99 4.15
CA ALA A 19 -8.58 -7.31 4.06
C ALA A 19 -9.19 -8.16 2.94
N ALA A 20 -10.52 -8.10 2.76
CA ALA A 20 -11.21 -8.79 1.67
C ALA A 20 -10.80 -8.25 0.30
N GLU A 21 -10.72 -6.92 0.14
CA GLU A 21 -10.27 -6.28 -1.09
C GLU A 21 -8.82 -6.64 -1.43
N LEU A 22 -7.90 -6.54 -0.45
CA LEU A 22 -6.48 -6.91 -0.65
C LEU A 22 -6.34 -8.40 -0.98
N GLY A 23 -7.15 -9.26 -0.34
CA GLY A 23 -7.22 -10.68 -0.66
C GLY A 23 -7.64 -10.94 -2.11
N ALA A 24 -8.68 -10.26 -2.58
CA ALA A 24 -9.16 -10.35 -3.96
C ALA A 24 -8.09 -9.85 -4.96
N GLN A 25 -7.47 -8.71 -4.69
CA GLN A 25 -6.40 -8.17 -5.54
C GLN A 25 -5.21 -9.12 -5.62
N ARG A 26 -4.81 -9.73 -4.49
CA ARG A 26 -3.72 -10.71 -4.45
C ARG A 26 -4.08 -11.98 -5.25
N ALA A 27 -5.33 -12.44 -5.20
CA ALA A 27 -5.80 -13.55 -6.01
C ALA A 27 -5.76 -13.21 -7.51
N LEU A 28 -6.26 -12.03 -7.90
CA LEU A 28 -6.20 -11.55 -9.29
C LEU A 28 -4.77 -11.40 -9.80
N ALA A 29 -3.85 -10.95 -8.95
CA ALA A 29 -2.44 -10.83 -9.30
C ALA A 29 -1.81 -12.21 -9.55
N LYS A 30 -2.09 -13.19 -8.70
CA LYS A 30 -1.64 -14.58 -8.89
C LYS A 30 -2.25 -15.25 -10.12
N ALA A 31 -3.50 -14.90 -10.46
CA ALA A 31 -4.17 -15.37 -11.66
C ALA A 31 -3.67 -14.69 -12.95
N GLY A 32 -2.79 -13.69 -12.87
CA GLY A 32 -2.31 -12.91 -14.02
C GLY A 32 -3.30 -11.87 -14.55
N CYS A 33 -4.45 -11.71 -13.89
CA CYS A 33 -5.47 -10.71 -14.24
C CYS A 33 -5.10 -9.29 -13.77
N LEU A 34 -4.17 -9.18 -12.82
CA LEU A 34 -3.68 -7.92 -12.28
C LEU A 34 -2.16 -7.91 -12.24
N LYS A 35 -1.53 -6.79 -12.55
CA LYS A 35 -0.07 -6.67 -12.40
C LYS A 35 0.28 -6.70 -10.90
N PRO A 36 1.19 -7.58 -10.45
CA PRO A 36 1.55 -7.68 -9.04
C PRO A 36 2.38 -6.48 -8.54
N TYR A 37 2.73 -5.57 -9.44
CA TYR A 37 3.51 -4.38 -9.14
C TYR A 37 2.96 -3.12 -9.80
N LEU A 38 3.36 -1.99 -9.25
CA LEU A 38 3.30 -0.67 -9.88
C LEU A 38 4.71 -0.25 -10.29
N LYS A 39 4.86 0.50 -11.38
CA LYS A 39 6.09 1.28 -11.58
C LYS A 39 6.13 2.41 -10.55
N LEU A 40 7.32 2.83 -10.11
CA LEU A 40 7.47 3.92 -9.15
C LEU A 40 6.72 5.21 -9.54
N ARG A 41 6.82 5.62 -10.81
CA ARG A 41 6.05 6.77 -11.34
C ARG A 41 4.53 6.57 -11.30
N GLU A 42 4.05 5.34 -11.41
CA GLU A 42 2.62 5.05 -11.27
C GLU A 42 2.19 5.18 -9.82
N ALA A 43 3.01 4.69 -8.87
CA ALA A 43 2.78 4.87 -7.44
C ALA A 43 2.76 6.36 -7.05
N TYR A 44 3.71 7.16 -7.51
CA TYR A 44 3.74 8.62 -7.27
C TYR A 44 2.49 9.34 -7.74
N ARG A 45 1.97 8.97 -8.92
CA ARG A 45 0.74 9.57 -9.46
C ARG A 45 -0.50 9.18 -8.64
N ILE A 46 -0.52 8.01 -8.02
CA ILE A 46 -1.68 7.50 -7.27
C ILE A 46 -1.67 8.01 -5.82
N TYR A 47 -0.50 7.99 -5.15
CA TYR A 47 -0.40 8.24 -3.70
C TYR A 47 0.34 9.54 -3.34
N GLY A 48 0.99 10.19 -4.31
CA GLY A 48 1.84 11.36 -4.11
C GLY A 48 3.31 10.98 -3.87
N GLU A 49 4.24 11.71 -4.52
CA GLU A 49 5.68 11.44 -4.47
C GLU A 49 6.24 11.42 -3.05
N GLY A 50 6.09 12.52 -2.30
CA GLY A 50 6.58 12.59 -0.92
C GLY A 50 5.94 11.58 0.04
N THR A 51 4.71 11.12 -0.25
CA THR A 51 4.06 10.06 0.53
C THR A 51 4.75 8.72 0.29
N VAL A 52 4.99 8.38 -0.97
CA VAL A 52 5.61 7.12 -1.38
C VAL A 52 7.07 7.08 -0.93
N ASP A 53 7.82 8.16 -1.12
CA ASP A 53 9.22 8.25 -0.68
C ASP A 53 9.33 8.03 0.83
N ARG A 54 8.49 8.69 1.62
CA ARG A 54 8.43 8.49 3.07
C ARG A 54 8.11 7.03 3.43
N TRP A 55 7.17 6.39 2.74
CA TRP A 55 6.84 4.98 3.00
C TRP A 55 7.99 4.02 2.64
N ILE A 56 8.78 4.34 1.62
CA ILE A 56 9.99 3.58 1.27
C ILE A 56 11.07 3.80 2.34
N GLU A 57 11.32 5.05 2.74
CA GLU A 57 12.29 5.40 3.80
C GLU A 57 11.94 4.77 5.15
N GLU A 58 10.65 4.70 5.49
CA GLU A 58 10.14 4.03 6.70
C GLU A 58 10.16 2.49 6.60
N GLY A 59 10.50 1.92 5.44
CA GLY A 59 10.51 0.47 5.19
C GLY A 59 9.10 -0.17 5.19
N LEU A 60 8.07 0.63 4.91
CA LEU A 60 6.69 0.14 4.80
C LEU A 60 6.41 -0.47 3.42
N VAL A 61 7.14 -0.01 2.40
CA VAL A 61 7.01 -0.43 1.02
C VAL A 61 8.40 -0.77 0.47
N ASP A 62 8.52 -1.93 -0.17
CA ASP A 62 9.78 -2.40 -0.73
C ASP A 62 9.92 -1.99 -2.20
N GLU A 63 11.11 -1.51 -2.56
CA GLU A 63 11.51 -1.27 -3.94
C GLU A 63 12.14 -2.52 -4.57
N ILE A 64 11.62 -2.93 -5.72
CA ILE A 64 12.17 -4.00 -6.54
C ILE A 64 12.84 -3.36 -7.75
N LYS A 65 14.17 -3.42 -7.80
CA LYS A 65 14.94 -2.89 -8.92
C LYS A 65 15.30 -4.00 -9.90
N ASP A 66 14.84 -3.87 -11.15
CA ASP A 66 15.02 -4.92 -12.17
C ASP A 66 16.43 -4.96 -12.80
N GLY A 67 17.35 -4.09 -12.37
CA GLY A 67 18.73 -4.07 -12.84
C GLY A 67 19.47 -2.78 -12.46
N ASP A 68 20.62 -2.55 -13.11
CA ASP A 68 21.51 -1.43 -12.78
C ASP A 68 21.15 -0.12 -13.51
N ARG A 69 21.64 1.00 -12.95
CA ARG A 69 21.48 2.37 -13.49
C ARG A 69 20.01 2.78 -13.66
N ASN A 70 19.53 2.79 -14.91
CA ASN A 70 18.26 3.35 -15.37
C ASN A 70 17.12 2.32 -15.42
N SER A 71 17.33 1.12 -14.85
CA SER A 71 16.29 0.11 -14.76
C SER A 71 15.06 0.62 -14.01
N SER A 72 13.88 0.18 -14.44
CA SER A 72 12.64 0.54 -13.76
C SER A 72 12.64 0.03 -12.32
N VAL A 73 12.17 0.90 -11.42
CA VAL A 73 11.82 0.51 -10.06
C VAL A 73 10.35 0.11 -10.03
N ARG A 74 10.09 -1.06 -9.45
CA ARG A 74 8.76 -1.62 -9.23
C ARG A 74 8.47 -1.64 -7.74
N ILE A 75 7.20 -1.44 -7.41
CA ILE A 75 6.67 -1.46 -6.05
C ILE A 75 5.65 -2.59 -5.97
N ASP A 76 5.68 -3.41 -4.90
CA ASP A 76 4.65 -4.42 -4.69
C ASP A 76 3.28 -3.75 -4.52
N ARG A 77 2.32 -4.13 -5.37
CA ARG A 77 1.00 -3.52 -5.41
C ARG A 77 0.24 -3.71 -4.11
N ILE A 78 0.31 -4.91 -3.53
CA ILE A 78 -0.49 -5.26 -2.36
C ILE A 78 0.06 -4.56 -1.13
N GLN A 79 1.38 -4.45 -1.03
CA GLN A 79 2.05 -3.76 0.07
C GLN A 79 1.70 -2.27 0.10
N ILE A 80 1.84 -1.55 -1.01
CA ILE A 80 1.52 -0.12 -1.05
C ILE A 80 0.04 0.18 -0.83
N GLU A 81 -0.88 -0.68 -1.34
CA GLU A 81 -2.32 -0.55 -1.06
C GLU A 81 -2.64 -0.78 0.42
N ALA A 82 -2.01 -1.78 1.05
CA ALA A 82 -2.18 -2.05 2.48
C ALA A 82 -1.67 -0.88 3.34
N VAL A 83 -0.53 -0.31 2.98
CA VAL A 83 0.04 0.86 3.66
C VAL A 83 -0.87 2.07 3.46
N ALA A 84 -1.36 2.33 2.25
CA ALA A 84 -2.27 3.43 1.97
C ALA A 84 -3.57 3.35 2.79
N LYS A 85 -4.17 2.15 2.87
CA LYS A 85 -5.39 1.91 3.66
C LYS A 85 -5.16 2.09 5.17
N THR A 86 -3.94 1.83 5.65
CA THR A 86 -3.58 1.96 7.07
C THR A 86 -3.17 3.39 7.44
N CYS A 87 -2.25 3.99 6.69
CA CYS A 87 -1.67 5.31 6.99
C CYS A 87 -2.66 6.45 6.75
N ASN A 88 -3.50 6.38 5.71
CA ASN A 88 -4.47 7.44 5.46
C ASN A 88 -5.60 7.45 6.50
N ARG A 89 -5.82 6.37 7.27
CA ARG A 89 -6.76 6.41 8.40
C ARG A 89 -6.27 7.26 9.55
N ALA A 90 -4.97 7.29 9.82
CA ALA A 90 -4.40 8.05 10.95
C ALA A 90 -4.58 9.56 10.79
N SER A 91 -4.64 10.09 9.55
CA SER A 91 -4.75 11.53 9.28
C SER A 91 -6.18 12.08 9.34
N TYR A 92 -7.22 11.24 9.18
CA TYR A 92 -8.63 11.69 9.26
C TYR A 92 -9.27 11.53 10.64
N LEU A 93 -8.63 10.81 11.56
CA LEU A 93 -9.16 10.52 12.91
C LEU A 93 -8.71 11.54 13.98
N SER A 94 -7.94 12.58 13.62
CA SER A 94 -7.47 13.62 14.55
C SER A 94 -8.37 14.84 14.67
N LYS A 95 -9.58 14.81 14.09
CA LYS A 95 -10.59 15.85 14.33
C LYS A 95 -11.54 15.42 15.42
N ASP A 96 -11.13 15.69 16.65
CA ASP A 96 -12.02 15.93 17.79
C ASP A 96 -12.29 17.45 17.91
#